data_AF-A8JKL3-F1
#
_entry.id   AF-A8JKL3-F1
#
_cell.length_a   1.000
_cell.length_b   1.000
_cell.length_c   1.000
_cell.angle_alpha   90.00
_cell.angle_beta   90.00
_cell.angle_gamma   90.00
#
_symmetry.space_group_name_H-M   'P 1'
#
loop_
_entity.id
_entity.type
_entity.pdbx_description
1 polymer ?
#
loop_
_entity_poly.entity_id
_entity_poly.type
_entity_poly.pdbx_seq_one_letter_code
_entity_poly.pdbx_strand_id
1 'polypeptide(L)'
;GNNNFINEIIWRRKQATSFGKNKFGITNDSIFMYSKTSNYNFYPIYSLTDENTQKYILERFKFDDNDGRGKYMKSPLVNSLYRPNLKYEFCGVKPPANGWLYSQERMQELYDNGEIIIPENKNARIYRKIFLSEYKGQVVQNIWLDIPIVNPMAKEQVDFSTQK
;
A
#
# COMPACT_ATOMS: atom_id res chain seq x y z
N GLY A 1 16.89 20.46 -8.80
CA GLY A 1 18.30 20.33 -8.38
C GLY A 1 18.46 19.07 -7.57
N ASN A 2 19.70 18.58 -7.40
CA ASN A 2 20.00 17.29 -6.72
C ASN A 2 19.30 17.16 -5.35
N ASN A 3 19.22 18.25 -4.59
CA ASN A 3 18.60 18.29 -3.26
C ASN A 3 17.08 18.04 -3.24
N ASN A 4 16.42 18.01 -4.40
CA ASN A 4 14.98 17.75 -4.49
C ASN A 4 14.66 16.35 -5.05
N PHE A 5 15.64 15.45 -5.06
CA PHE A 5 15.42 14.06 -5.43
C PHE A 5 14.47 13.39 -4.43
N ILE A 6 13.43 12.72 -4.93
CA ILE A 6 12.47 11.98 -4.10
C ILE A 6 12.85 10.50 -4.09
N ASN A 7 12.77 9.86 -5.26
CA ASN A 7 13.09 8.45 -5.43
C ASN A 7 13.35 8.10 -6.90
N GLU A 8 13.84 6.89 -7.11
CA GLU A 8 14.00 6.27 -8.42
C GLU A 8 12.94 5.20 -8.62
N ILE A 9 12.34 5.21 -9.80
CA ILE A 9 11.43 4.18 -10.28
C ILE A 9 12.18 3.36 -11.34
N ILE A 10 12.23 2.05 -11.14
CA ILE A 10 12.83 1.10 -12.07
C ILE A 10 11.72 0.49 -12.91
N TRP A 11 11.76 0.74 -14.22
CA TRP A 11 10.81 0.17 -15.16
C TRP A 11 11.47 -0.89 -16.03
N ARG A 12 10.96 -2.12 -15.97
CA ARG A 12 11.39 -3.19 -16.89
C ARG A 12 10.77 -2.99 -18.26
N ARG A 13 11.62 -2.68 -19.24
CA ARG A 13 11.22 -2.45 -20.64
C ARG A 13 11.28 -3.68 -21.52
N LYS A 14 12.07 -4.67 -21.11
CA LYS A 14 12.30 -5.91 -21.85
C LYS A 14 12.39 -7.07 -20.88
N GLN A 15 11.88 -8.22 -21.28
CA GLN A 15 12.03 -9.44 -20.49
C GLN A 15 13.42 -10.04 -20.61
N ALA A 16 14.03 -9.97 -21.79
CA ALA A 16 15.37 -10.49 -22.05
C ALA A 16 16.11 -9.63 -23.09
N THR A 17 17.44 -9.67 -23.03
CA THR A 17 18.34 -9.15 -24.06
C THR A 17 19.36 -10.22 -24.45
N SER A 18 19.99 -10.08 -25.62
CA SER A 18 21.10 -10.94 -26.02
C SER A 18 22.22 -10.96 -24.97
N PHE A 19 22.84 -12.12 -24.79
CA PHE A 19 23.89 -12.37 -23.81
C PHE A 19 25.14 -11.51 -24.08
N GLY A 20 25.65 -10.84 -23.04
CA GLY A 20 26.97 -10.23 -23.03
C GLY A 20 27.94 -11.15 -22.29
N LYS A 21 29.14 -11.42 -22.86
CA LYS A 21 30.11 -12.36 -22.27
C LYS A 21 30.51 -12.02 -20.82
N ASN A 22 30.53 -10.74 -20.46
CA ASN A 22 31.06 -10.25 -19.18
C ASN A 22 30.10 -9.30 -18.43
N LYS A 23 28.80 -9.28 -18.77
CA LYS A 23 27.82 -8.39 -18.09
C LYS A 23 26.39 -8.91 -18.19
N PHE A 24 25.55 -8.51 -17.23
CA PHE A 24 24.11 -8.71 -17.34
C PHE A 24 23.51 -7.81 -18.44
N GLY A 25 22.43 -8.31 -19.03
CA GLY A 25 21.63 -7.55 -19.99
C GLY A 25 20.93 -6.38 -19.31
N ILE A 26 21.01 -5.18 -19.90
CA ILE A 26 20.29 -4.01 -19.41
C ILE A 26 18.86 -4.06 -19.97
N THR A 27 17.91 -4.36 -19.12
CA THR A 27 16.49 -4.58 -19.47
C THR A 27 15.54 -3.51 -18.91
N ASN A 28 16.06 -2.62 -18.07
CA ASN A 28 15.29 -1.60 -17.37
C ASN A 28 15.74 -0.19 -17.78
N ASP A 29 14.85 0.76 -17.55
CA ASP A 29 15.16 2.19 -17.49
C ASP A 29 14.89 2.71 -16.08
N SER A 30 15.64 3.76 -15.72
CA SER A 30 15.48 4.51 -14.47
C SER A 30 14.72 5.80 -14.72
N ILE A 31 13.64 6.00 -13.97
CA ILE A 31 12.87 7.24 -13.95
C ILE A 31 13.12 7.91 -12.60
N PHE A 32 13.73 9.09 -12.61
CA PHE A 32 14.02 9.83 -11.39
C PHE A 32 12.90 10.84 -11.10
N MET A 33 12.28 10.71 -9.93
CA MET A 33 11.26 11.63 -9.46
C MET A 33 11.88 12.76 -8.66
N TYR A 34 11.50 14.00 -8.99
CA TYR A 34 11.93 15.21 -8.29
C TYR A 34 10.71 16.08 -7.95
N SER A 35 10.78 16.84 -6.87
CA SER A 35 9.84 17.92 -6.60
C SER A 35 10.45 19.30 -6.80
N LYS A 36 9.60 20.32 -6.95
CA LYS A 36 10.04 21.72 -6.90
C LYS A 36 10.41 22.13 -5.46
N THR A 37 9.66 21.63 -4.48
CA THR A 37 9.73 21.98 -3.05
C THR A 37 9.64 20.72 -2.19
N SER A 38 10.12 20.80 -0.94
CA SER A 38 9.96 19.72 0.04
C SER A 38 8.50 19.48 0.44
N ASN A 39 7.67 20.52 0.34
CA ASN A 39 6.22 20.41 0.52
C ASN A 39 5.55 20.20 -0.85
N TYR A 40 5.00 19.01 -1.08
CA TYR A 40 4.28 18.65 -2.32
C TYR A 40 3.16 17.66 -2.02
N ASN A 41 2.13 17.67 -2.87
CA ASN A 41 1.05 16.71 -2.79
C ASN A 41 1.45 15.42 -3.52
N PHE A 42 1.38 14.29 -2.82
CA PHE A 42 1.59 12.97 -3.39
C PHE A 42 0.27 12.20 -3.42
N TYR A 43 -0.07 11.66 -4.59
CA TYR A 43 -1.27 10.87 -4.80
C TYR A 43 -0.87 9.43 -5.09
N PRO A 44 -0.81 8.54 -4.08
CA PRO A 44 -0.44 7.16 -4.29
C PRO A 44 -1.44 6.46 -5.21
N ILE A 45 -0.91 5.65 -6.12
CA ILE A 45 -1.70 4.74 -6.94
C ILE A 45 -1.82 3.43 -6.19
N TYR A 46 -3.03 2.88 -6.16
CA TYR A 46 -3.30 1.58 -5.57
C TYR A 46 -3.69 0.60 -6.67
N SER A 47 -3.25 -0.63 -6.53
CA SER A 47 -3.66 -1.73 -7.39
C SER A 47 -4.53 -2.69 -6.59
N LEU A 48 -5.70 -3.01 -7.14
CA LEU A 48 -6.58 -4.05 -6.63
C LEU A 48 -6.42 -5.37 -7.39
N THR A 49 -5.97 -5.31 -8.63
CA THR A 49 -6.08 -6.42 -9.59
C THR A 49 -4.77 -7.17 -9.82
N ASP A 50 -3.63 -6.60 -9.42
CA ASP A 50 -2.35 -7.30 -9.57
C ASP A 50 -2.30 -8.58 -8.73
N GLU A 51 -1.50 -9.55 -9.21
CA GLU A 51 -1.42 -10.88 -8.60
C GLU A 51 -1.02 -10.86 -7.12
N ASN A 52 -0.14 -9.93 -6.71
CA ASN A 52 0.29 -9.86 -5.31
C ASN A 52 -0.83 -9.33 -4.43
N THR A 53 -1.57 -8.32 -4.88
CA THR A 53 -2.75 -7.84 -4.16
C THR A 53 -3.84 -8.91 -4.10
N GLN A 54 -4.08 -9.64 -5.17
CA GLN A 54 -5.06 -10.74 -5.16
C GLN A 54 -4.68 -11.83 -4.15
N LYS A 55 -3.41 -12.26 -4.13
CA LYS A 55 -2.91 -13.20 -3.12
C LYS A 55 -3.08 -12.64 -1.70
N TYR A 56 -2.72 -11.38 -1.48
CA TYR A 56 -2.89 -10.72 -0.19
C TYR A 56 -4.36 -10.69 0.26
N ILE A 57 -5.28 -10.36 -0.66
CA ILE A 57 -6.72 -10.33 -0.38
C ILE A 57 -7.18 -11.71 0.09
N LEU A 58 -6.84 -12.77 -0.67
CA LEU A 58 -7.21 -14.14 -0.35
C LEU A 58 -6.66 -14.60 1.02
N GLU A 59 -5.42 -14.23 1.36
CA GLU A 59 -4.78 -14.62 2.62
C GLU A 59 -5.31 -13.85 3.84
N ARG A 60 -5.60 -12.55 3.67
CA ARG A 60 -5.86 -11.65 4.81
C ARG A 60 -7.35 -11.38 5.05
N PHE A 61 -8.16 -11.28 4.01
CA PHE A 61 -9.60 -10.97 4.11
C PHE A 61 -10.40 -12.26 4.26
N LYS A 62 -10.20 -12.93 5.39
CA LYS A 62 -10.76 -14.26 5.68
C LYS A 62 -11.89 -14.27 6.70
N PHE A 63 -12.15 -13.15 7.37
CA PHE A 63 -13.16 -13.07 8.42
C PHE A 63 -14.44 -12.48 7.84
N ASP A 64 -15.58 -12.98 8.29
CA ASP A 64 -16.90 -12.47 7.95
C ASP A 64 -17.81 -12.68 9.17
N ASP A 65 -18.45 -11.61 9.62
CA ASP A 65 -19.36 -11.66 10.76
C ASP A 65 -20.80 -12.00 10.32
N ASN A 66 -21.03 -12.15 9.01
CA ASN A 66 -22.33 -12.37 8.38
C ASN A 66 -23.35 -11.25 8.66
N ASP A 67 -22.86 -10.02 8.85
CA ASP A 67 -23.66 -8.81 9.09
C ASP A 67 -24.05 -8.06 7.79
N GLY A 68 -23.73 -8.65 6.63
CA GLY A 68 -23.98 -8.08 5.30
C GLY A 68 -22.89 -7.12 4.81
N ARG A 69 -21.87 -6.80 5.61
CA ARG A 69 -20.75 -5.94 5.19
C ARG A 69 -19.66 -6.69 4.42
N GLY A 70 -19.70 -8.02 4.50
CA GLY A 70 -18.81 -8.93 3.78
C GLY A 70 -17.44 -9.13 4.46
N LYS A 71 -16.53 -9.73 3.70
CA LYS A 71 -15.22 -10.14 4.21
C LYS A 71 -14.37 -8.97 4.69
N TYR A 72 -13.65 -9.17 5.79
CA TYR A 72 -12.72 -8.21 6.36
C TYR A 72 -11.41 -8.86 6.81
N MET A 73 -10.39 -8.04 7.01
CA MET A 73 -9.14 -8.41 7.67
C MET A 73 -9.00 -7.72 9.03
N LYS A 74 -8.24 -8.33 9.94
CA LYS A 74 -7.92 -7.76 11.25
C LYS A 74 -6.62 -6.97 11.18
N SER A 75 -6.66 -5.69 11.52
CA SER A 75 -5.48 -4.83 11.62
C SER A 75 -5.22 -4.46 13.08
N PRO A 76 -4.03 -4.76 13.64
CA PRO A 76 -3.70 -4.37 15.00
C PRO A 76 -3.61 -2.84 15.12
N LEU A 77 -4.19 -2.29 16.19
CA LEU A 77 -4.21 -0.83 16.43
C LEU A 77 -2.99 -0.37 17.24
N VAL A 78 -1.79 -0.76 16.80
CA VAL A 78 -0.54 -0.46 17.53
C VAL A 78 0.29 0.55 16.74
N ASN A 79 0.81 1.58 17.42
CA ASN A 79 1.73 2.53 16.81
C ASN A 79 3.15 1.97 16.74
N SER A 80 3.85 2.18 15.62
CA SER A 80 5.27 1.81 15.50
C SER A 80 6.17 2.74 16.30
N LEU A 81 5.79 4.01 16.41
CA LEU A 81 6.55 5.03 17.12
C LEU A 81 5.87 5.38 18.44
N TYR A 82 6.68 5.74 19.43
CA TYR A 82 6.18 6.16 20.74
C TYR A 82 5.37 7.45 20.61
N ARG A 83 4.10 7.40 21.04
CA ARG A 83 3.15 8.52 21.00
C ARG A 83 2.43 8.67 22.36
N PRO A 84 2.92 9.53 23.26
CA PRO A 84 2.32 9.73 24.58
C PRO A 84 0.84 10.13 24.53
N ASN A 85 0.46 10.97 23.58
CA ASN A 85 -0.91 11.44 23.38
C ASN A 85 -1.89 10.35 22.92
N LEU A 86 -1.39 9.20 22.44
CA LEU A 86 -2.21 8.06 22.01
C LEU A 86 -2.24 6.95 23.07
N LYS A 87 -1.87 7.25 24.31
CA LYS A 87 -1.94 6.33 25.45
C LYS A 87 -3.14 6.67 26.32
N TYR A 88 -4.28 6.09 25.99
CA TYR A 88 -5.50 6.18 26.78
C TYR A 88 -6.10 4.77 26.92
N GLU A 89 -6.89 4.55 27.96
CA GLU A 89 -7.63 3.30 28.12
C GLU A 89 -8.86 3.32 27.21
N PHE A 90 -9.15 2.22 26.53
CA PHE A 90 -10.29 2.11 25.62
C PHE A 90 -11.08 0.85 25.94
N CYS A 91 -12.38 0.97 26.26
CA CYS A 91 -13.24 -0.15 26.66
C CYS A 91 -12.65 -1.07 27.75
N GLY A 92 -11.88 -0.51 28.70
CA GLY A 92 -11.23 -1.30 29.75
C GLY A 92 -9.91 -1.96 29.34
N VAL A 93 -9.42 -1.72 28.11
CA VAL A 93 -8.17 -2.27 27.58
C VAL A 93 -7.07 -1.22 27.64
N LYS A 94 -5.91 -1.60 28.17
CA LYS A 94 -4.75 -0.72 28.31
C LYS A 94 -4.06 -0.49 26.95
N PRO A 95 -3.50 0.71 26.71
CA PRO A 95 -2.81 1.01 25.47
C PRO A 95 -1.54 0.18 25.28
N PRO A 96 -1.12 -0.08 24.02
CA PRO A 96 0.19 -0.65 23.72
C PRO A 96 1.34 0.24 24.24
N ALA A 97 2.54 -0.33 24.32
CA ALA A 97 3.75 0.38 24.79
C ALA A 97 4.01 1.71 24.07
N ASN A 98 3.71 1.77 22.77
CA ASN A 98 3.90 2.95 21.92
C ASN A 98 2.64 3.82 21.76
N GLY A 99 1.51 3.41 22.36
CA GLY A 99 0.20 4.02 22.14
C GLY A 99 -0.60 3.36 21.02
N TRP A 100 -1.87 3.74 20.93
CA TRP A 100 -2.80 3.32 19.88
C TRP A 100 -2.43 3.93 18.52
N LEU A 101 -3.00 3.37 17.45
CA LEU A 101 -2.84 3.90 16.09
C LEU A 101 -3.62 5.21 15.88
N TYR A 102 -4.75 5.39 16.56
CA TYR A 102 -5.67 6.52 16.38
C TYR A 102 -5.91 7.28 17.69
N SER A 103 -6.42 8.51 17.61
CA SER A 103 -6.89 9.27 18.78
C SER A 103 -8.15 8.64 19.38
N GLN A 104 -8.50 9.04 20.59
CA GLN A 104 -9.64 8.47 21.31
C GLN A 104 -10.96 8.74 20.58
N GLU A 105 -11.11 9.93 20.01
CA GLU A 105 -12.29 10.33 19.24
C GLU A 105 -12.45 9.42 18.02
N ARG A 106 -11.36 9.21 17.27
CA ARG A 106 -11.37 8.34 16.09
C ARG A 106 -11.59 6.87 16.46
N MET A 107 -11.06 6.40 17.59
CA MET A 107 -11.36 5.06 18.10
C MET A 107 -12.85 4.91 18.42
N GLN A 108 -13.47 5.92 19.03
CA GLN A 108 -14.89 5.90 19.36
C GLN A 108 -15.75 5.84 18.09
N GLU A 109 -15.46 6.67 17.09
CA GLU A 109 -16.15 6.62 15.78
C GLU A 109 -16.10 5.22 15.14
N LEU A 110 -14.92 4.59 15.15
CA LEU A 110 -14.73 3.24 14.61
C LEU A 110 -15.50 2.19 15.42
N TYR A 111 -15.57 2.36 16.74
CA TYR A 111 -16.33 1.47 17.61
C TYR A 111 -17.83 1.59 17.37
N ASP A 112 -18.35 2.82 17.27
CA ASP A 112 -19.76 3.09 17.01
C ASP A 112 -20.18 2.57 15.63
N ASN A 113 -19.28 2.58 14.65
CA ASN A 113 -19.47 1.98 13.33
C ASN A 113 -19.30 0.45 13.29
N GLY A 114 -19.02 -0.21 14.42
CA GLY A 114 -18.79 -1.66 14.48
C GLY A 114 -17.51 -2.13 13.75
N GLU A 115 -16.55 -1.23 13.50
CA GLU A 115 -15.26 -1.50 12.86
C GLU A 115 -14.18 -1.94 13.86
N ILE A 116 -14.47 -2.02 15.16
CA ILE A 116 -13.51 -2.44 16.19
C ILE A 116 -13.90 -3.80 16.77
N ILE A 117 -12.88 -4.63 16.98
CA ILE A 117 -12.97 -5.88 17.71
C ILE A 117 -12.36 -5.67 19.09
N ILE A 118 -13.23 -5.61 20.10
CA ILE A 118 -12.82 -5.59 21.50
C ILE A 118 -12.62 -7.04 21.98
N PRO A 119 -11.45 -7.39 22.52
CA PRO A 119 -11.25 -8.72 23.08
C PRO A 119 -11.98 -8.88 24.42
N GLU A 120 -12.41 -10.10 24.74
CA GLU A 120 -12.96 -10.44 26.07
C GLU A 120 -11.91 -10.27 27.17
N ASN A 121 -10.66 -10.63 26.87
CA ASN A 121 -9.53 -10.43 27.79
C ASN A 121 -8.99 -8.99 27.68
N LYS A 122 -9.07 -8.24 28.78
CA LYS A 122 -8.59 -6.85 28.87
C LYS A 122 -7.09 -6.65 28.65
N ASN A 123 -6.29 -7.72 28.68
CA ASN A 123 -4.85 -7.69 28.36
C ASN A 123 -4.56 -8.06 26.89
N ALA A 124 -5.58 -8.44 26.11
CA ALA A 124 -5.42 -8.76 24.71
C ALA A 124 -5.50 -7.50 23.82
N ARG A 125 -5.11 -7.66 22.55
CA ARG A 125 -5.02 -6.55 21.59
C ARG A 125 -6.38 -6.23 20.99
N ILE A 126 -6.64 -4.95 20.80
CA ILE A 126 -7.75 -4.45 19.98
C ILE A 126 -7.35 -4.52 18.50
N TYR A 127 -8.30 -4.95 17.66
CA TYR A 127 -8.14 -4.96 16.21
C TYR A 127 -9.20 -4.09 15.55
N ARG A 128 -8.81 -3.46 14.44
CA ARG A 128 -9.74 -2.86 13.49
C ARG A 128 -10.13 -3.89 12.43
N LYS A 129 -11.40 -3.92 12.05
CA LYS A 129 -11.93 -4.57 10.86
C LYS A 129 -11.70 -3.65 9.68
N ILE A 130 -10.99 -4.14 8.67
CA ILE A 130 -10.85 -3.45 7.39
C ILE A 130 -11.62 -4.29 6.38
N PHE A 131 -12.74 -3.76 5.89
CA PHE A 131 -13.63 -4.46 4.97
C PHE A 131 -13.06 -4.46 3.56
N LEU A 132 -13.28 -5.57 2.84
CA LEU A 132 -12.82 -5.72 1.47
C LEU A 132 -13.51 -4.74 0.52
N SER A 133 -14.77 -4.40 0.80
CA SER A 133 -15.56 -3.42 0.04
C SER A 133 -14.97 -2.00 0.07
N GLU A 134 -14.27 -1.65 1.15
CA GLU A 134 -13.63 -0.33 1.34
C GLU A 134 -12.13 -0.35 1.01
N TYR A 135 -11.59 -1.53 0.70
CA TYR A 135 -10.17 -1.71 0.49
C TYR A 135 -9.75 -1.17 -0.89
N LYS A 136 -8.80 -0.23 -0.89
CA LYS A 136 -8.31 0.42 -2.12
C LYS A 136 -7.27 -0.40 -2.89
N GLY A 137 -6.76 -1.48 -2.30
CA GLY A 137 -5.64 -2.26 -2.86
C GLY A 137 -4.31 -1.96 -2.18
N GLN A 138 -3.24 -2.54 -2.72
CA GLN A 138 -1.87 -2.26 -2.27
C GLN A 138 -1.31 -1.06 -3.03
N VAL A 139 -0.49 -0.25 -2.36
CA VAL A 139 0.19 0.89 -3.00
C VAL A 139 1.18 0.36 -4.03
N VAL A 140 1.11 0.88 -5.25
CA VAL A 140 2.09 0.59 -6.31
C VAL A 140 3.45 1.14 -5.89
N GLN A 141 4.45 0.26 -5.88
CA GLN A 141 5.81 0.61 -5.48
C GLN A 141 6.65 1.09 -6.67
N ASN A 142 7.93 1.35 -6.43
CA ASN A 142 8.84 1.94 -7.41
C ASN A 142 9.46 0.93 -8.41
N ILE A 143 9.07 -0.34 -8.38
CA ILE A 143 9.56 -1.37 -9.33
C ILE A 143 8.38 -1.78 -10.21
N TRP A 144 8.42 -1.42 -11.49
CA TRP A 144 7.35 -1.66 -12.45
C TRP A 144 7.76 -2.76 -13.42
N LEU A 145 7.05 -3.88 -13.37
CA LEU A 145 7.40 -5.11 -14.11
C LEU A 145 6.33 -5.54 -15.11
N ASP A 146 5.15 -4.95 -15.01
CA ASP A 146 3.88 -5.35 -15.59
C ASP A 146 3.41 -4.46 -16.75
N ILE A 147 4.17 -3.40 -17.06
CA ILE A 147 3.92 -2.59 -18.26
C ILE A 147 4.38 -3.39 -19.50
N PRO A 148 3.48 -3.70 -20.44
CA PRO A 148 3.84 -4.46 -21.64
C PRO A 148 4.77 -3.65 -22.53
N ILE A 149 5.59 -4.37 -23.30
CA ILE A 149 6.43 -3.75 -24.33
C ILE A 149 5.49 -3.20 -25.39
N VAL A 150 5.64 -1.91 -25.71
CA VAL A 150 4.91 -1.29 -26.82
C VAL A 150 5.24 -2.06 -28.10
N ASN A 151 4.20 -2.52 -28.78
CA ASN A 151 4.34 -3.22 -30.05
C ASN A 151 4.54 -2.17 -31.16
N PRO A 152 5.51 -2.34 -32.07
CA PRO A 152 5.68 -1.45 -33.22
C PRO A 152 4.43 -1.31 -34.12
N MET A 153 3.44 -2.20 -33.99
CA MET A 153 2.14 -2.14 -34.67
C MET A 153 1.00 -1.60 -33.78
N ALA A 154 1.30 -0.90 -32.66
CA ALA A 154 0.29 -0.38 -31.75
C ALA A 154 -0.57 0.70 -32.43
N LYS A 155 -1.88 0.66 -32.18
CA LYS A 155 -2.86 1.62 -32.73
C LYS A 155 -2.62 3.08 -32.28
N GLU A 156 -1.80 3.28 -31.27
CA GLU A 156 -1.43 4.58 -30.69
C GLU A 156 -0.09 5.12 -31.25
N GLN A 157 0.38 4.56 -32.38
CA GLN A 157 1.54 5.06 -33.09
C GLN A 157 1.26 6.51 -33.55
N VAL A 158 2.10 7.44 -33.07
CA VAL A 158 2.18 8.79 -33.62
C VAL A 158 3.43 8.89 -34.48
N ASP A 159 3.49 9.84 -35.42
CA ASP A 159 4.63 10.05 -36.32
C ASP A 159 5.84 10.66 -35.57
N PHE A 160 6.28 10.03 -34.48
CA PHE A 160 7.45 10.43 -33.72
C PHE A 160 8.57 9.42 -33.91
N SER A 161 9.68 9.86 -34.52
CA SER A 161 10.74 9.02 -35.07
C SER A 161 11.47 8.12 -34.07
N THR A 162 11.33 8.36 -32.76
CA THR A 162 11.97 7.56 -31.70
C THR A 162 10.99 6.73 -30.87
N GLN A 163 9.70 6.75 -31.21
CA GLN A 163 8.72 5.86 -30.58
C GLN A 163 9.04 4.40 -30.97
N LYS A 164 9.15 3.52 -29.98
CA LYS A 164 9.26 2.07 -30.16
C LYS A 164 8.02 1.41 -29.63
#